data_AF-A0A178HY83-F1
#
_entry.id   AF-A0A178HY83-F1
#
_cell.length_a   1.000
_cell.length_b   1.000
_cell.length_c   1.000
_cell.angle_alpha   90.00
_cell.angle_beta   90.00
_cell.angle_gamma   90.00
#
_symmetry.space_group_name_H-M   'P 1'
#
loop_
_entity.id
_entity.type
_entity.pdbx_description
1 polymer ?
#
loop_
_entity_poly.entity_id
_entity_poly.type
_entity_poly.pdbx_seq_one_letter_code
_entity_poly.pdbx_strand_id
1 'polypeptide(L)'
;MDRLAVLKNCSFGSQVAEDEIQFLENYFVQTDQWNRIVSGKIDIVRGEKGAGKSALYLLLGKNEDRLFDESVVMVSGENPRGATVFKDLMSDPPTSEQEFVVLWKIYLLTVVAHELQQLGIQGGEMRSVYVALEEQKLLEPRLNLAGLLRSAQILARRLLSSARFETGLELAPGTGMPSGIIGRISLQEPSGDLARDGISSLDGMFSKVNSALKQAGYSVWILLDRLDVAFAESHDLEANAIRALIRVYNDFRSLDNISLKIFLREDIWKRITAKGLREASHITRFEVMRWTPEMLKNLIMRRILSNDVIIEAYGVDRDSVLKSAEEQDKLFARIFPAQVEQGPQKATTFNWMVNRCADGTGSTAPRELIHLLNCIREEEIRRLERGGSLPPGEQLFDRSVFKAALPTVSETRLNTYLYAEYPANRSYLEKLEGLKAEQTPESLAGVWGVTIDEANARAQDLVGVGFFEQRGTKSQPSYWVPFLYRDALKLVQGRAED
;
A
#
# COMPACT_ATOMS: atom_id res chain seq x y z
N MET A 1 -25.22 -33.24 2.42
CA MET A 1 -24.06 -32.41 2.03
C MET A 1 -22.79 -33.24 2.21
N ASP A 2 -22.06 -33.52 1.14
CA ASP A 2 -20.70 -34.05 1.25
C ASP A 2 -19.76 -32.90 1.60
N ARG A 3 -19.31 -32.85 2.86
CA ARG A 3 -18.49 -31.75 3.37
C ARG A 3 -17.09 -31.73 2.78
N LEU A 4 -16.52 -32.90 2.50
CA LEU A 4 -15.19 -32.97 1.90
C LEU A 4 -15.24 -32.43 0.47
N ALA A 5 -16.26 -32.79 -0.29
CA ALA A 5 -16.48 -32.24 -1.62
C ALA A 5 -16.69 -30.72 -1.59
N VAL A 6 -17.48 -30.20 -0.64
CA VAL A 6 -17.67 -28.76 -0.48
C VAL A 6 -16.36 -28.04 -0.15
N LEU A 7 -15.58 -28.56 0.80
CA LEU A 7 -14.31 -27.96 1.21
C LEU A 7 -13.29 -27.94 0.05
N LYS A 8 -13.20 -29.02 -0.73
CA LYS A 8 -12.30 -29.13 -1.88
C LYS A 8 -12.65 -28.18 -3.03
N ASN A 9 -13.93 -27.84 -3.18
CA ASN A 9 -14.41 -26.98 -4.26
C ASN A 9 -14.67 -25.53 -3.82
N CYS A 10 -14.47 -25.20 -2.54
CA CYS A 10 -14.62 -23.82 -2.05
C CYS A 10 -13.27 -23.08 -1.99
N SER A 11 -13.31 -21.77 -2.23
CA SER A 11 -12.18 -20.87 -2.16
C SER A 11 -12.52 -19.61 -1.39
N PHE A 12 -11.61 -19.20 -0.50
CA PHE A 12 -11.66 -17.88 0.15
C PHE A 12 -10.89 -16.80 -0.63
N GLY A 13 -10.31 -17.15 -1.79
CA GLY A 13 -9.47 -16.27 -2.61
C GLY A 13 -8.00 -16.26 -2.19
N SER A 14 -7.24 -15.33 -2.75
CA SER A 14 -5.79 -15.16 -2.51
C SER A 14 -5.51 -14.07 -1.48
N GLN A 15 -4.35 -14.17 -0.85
CA GLN A 15 -3.78 -13.12 0.00
C GLN A 15 -3.20 -11.96 -0.81
N VAL A 16 -2.86 -12.21 -2.07
CA VAL A 16 -2.25 -11.26 -2.99
C VAL A 16 -3.34 -10.80 -3.96
N ALA A 17 -3.64 -9.51 -3.94
CA ALA A 17 -4.71 -8.94 -4.76
C ALA A 17 -4.47 -9.14 -6.27
N GLU A 18 -3.19 -9.15 -6.69
CA GLU A 18 -2.79 -9.38 -8.08
C GLU A 18 -3.18 -10.79 -8.60
N ASP A 19 -3.22 -11.78 -7.71
CA ASP A 19 -3.55 -13.18 -8.06
C ASP A 19 -5.06 -13.42 -8.19
N GLU A 20 -5.90 -12.51 -7.70
CA GLU A 20 -7.36 -12.69 -7.68
C GLU A 20 -8.14 -11.59 -8.43
N ILE A 21 -7.47 -10.85 -9.32
CA ILE A 21 -8.05 -9.71 -10.07
C ILE A 21 -9.39 -10.05 -10.74
N GLN A 22 -9.51 -11.24 -11.33
CA GLN A 22 -10.73 -11.67 -12.01
C GLN A 22 -11.93 -11.75 -11.08
N PHE A 23 -11.73 -12.14 -9.82
CA PHE A 23 -12.79 -12.37 -8.85
C PHE A 23 -12.95 -11.21 -7.85
N LEU A 24 -12.03 -10.26 -7.84
CA LEU A 24 -11.99 -9.15 -6.88
C LEU A 24 -13.32 -8.36 -6.81
N GLU A 25 -13.98 -8.16 -7.95
CA GLU A 25 -15.29 -7.48 -8.03
C GLU A 25 -16.42 -8.23 -7.33
N ASN A 26 -16.37 -9.57 -7.31
CA ASN A 26 -17.41 -10.40 -6.69
C ASN A 26 -17.43 -10.23 -5.16
N TYR A 27 -16.30 -9.81 -4.59
CA TYR A 27 -16.12 -9.65 -3.14
C TYR A 27 -16.06 -8.21 -2.68
N PHE A 28 -15.88 -7.28 -3.61
CA PHE A 28 -15.69 -5.89 -3.29
C PHE A 28 -16.97 -5.26 -2.74
N VAL A 29 -16.83 -4.48 -1.68
CA VAL A 29 -17.90 -3.64 -1.15
C VAL A 29 -17.70 -2.25 -1.72
N GLN A 30 -18.64 -1.77 -2.54
CA GLN A 30 -18.70 -0.36 -2.88
C GLN A 30 -19.10 0.44 -1.63
N THR A 31 -18.10 0.84 -0.85
CA THR A 31 -18.27 1.67 0.34
C THR A 31 -18.39 3.14 -0.04
N ASP A 32 -18.81 3.99 0.90
CA ASP A 32 -18.71 5.45 0.72
C ASP A 32 -17.25 5.88 0.41
N GLN A 33 -16.27 5.22 1.03
CA GLN A 33 -14.85 5.42 0.70
C GLN A 33 -14.57 5.19 -0.79
N TRP A 34 -15.05 4.08 -1.37
CA TRP A 34 -14.92 3.83 -2.81
C TRP A 34 -15.55 4.93 -3.66
N ASN A 35 -16.79 5.30 -3.34
CA ASN A 35 -17.51 6.34 -4.07
C ASN A 35 -16.79 7.70 -3.97
N ARG A 36 -16.16 8.02 -2.83
CA ARG A 36 -15.36 9.23 -2.65
C ARG A 36 -14.03 9.18 -3.42
N ILE A 37 -13.43 8.01 -3.62
CA ILE A 37 -12.24 7.84 -4.47
C ILE A 37 -12.61 8.04 -5.94
N VAL A 38 -13.65 7.34 -6.42
CA VAL A 38 -14.11 7.40 -7.83
C VAL A 38 -14.79 8.73 -8.19
N SER A 39 -15.35 9.46 -7.23
CA SER A 39 -15.80 10.85 -7.46
C SER A 39 -14.68 11.89 -7.34
N GLY A 40 -13.43 11.42 -7.21
CA GLY A 40 -12.24 12.26 -7.13
C GLY A 40 -12.00 12.90 -5.77
N LYS A 41 -12.94 12.86 -4.81
CA LYS A 41 -12.85 13.54 -3.49
C LYS A 41 -11.70 13.09 -2.59
N ILE A 42 -11.15 11.90 -2.86
CA ILE A 42 -9.96 11.36 -2.18
C ILE A 42 -8.82 11.22 -3.18
N ASP A 43 -7.67 11.75 -2.80
CA ASP A 43 -6.43 11.68 -3.59
C ASP A 43 -5.39 10.78 -2.92
N ILE A 44 -5.34 10.75 -1.59
CA ILE A 44 -4.36 9.95 -0.86
C ILE A 44 -5.05 8.86 -0.04
N VAL A 45 -4.77 7.60 -0.37
CA VAL A 45 -5.28 6.43 0.36
C VAL A 45 -4.16 5.85 1.21
N ARG A 46 -4.33 5.91 2.53
CA ARG A 46 -3.38 5.38 3.51
C ARG A 46 -3.88 4.08 4.10
N GLY A 47 -2.99 3.17 4.48
CA GLY A 47 -3.38 1.96 5.19
C GLY A 47 -2.22 1.03 5.47
N GLU A 48 -2.38 0.12 6.42
CA GLU A 48 -1.36 -0.87 6.80
C GLU A 48 -1.10 -1.89 5.67
N LYS A 49 -0.01 -2.66 5.78
CA LYS A 49 0.28 -3.73 4.81
C LYS A 49 -0.75 -4.84 4.95
N GLY A 50 -1.37 -5.21 3.82
CA GLY A 50 -2.48 -6.16 3.77
C GLY A 50 -3.87 -5.53 3.92
N ALA A 51 -3.98 -4.20 4.10
CA ALA A 51 -5.27 -3.50 4.25
C ALA A 51 -6.12 -3.45 2.97
N GLY A 52 -5.58 -3.81 1.80
CA GLY A 52 -6.32 -3.81 0.52
C GLY A 52 -6.09 -2.58 -0.38
N LYS A 53 -5.02 -1.80 -0.16
CA LYS A 53 -4.66 -0.66 -1.03
C LYS A 53 -4.50 -1.07 -2.50
N SER A 54 -3.71 -2.11 -2.76
CA SER A 54 -3.49 -2.61 -4.13
C SER A 54 -4.77 -3.23 -4.72
N ALA A 55 -5.69 -3.75 -3.90
CA ALA A 55 -7.01 -4.16 -4.38
C ALA A 55 -7.83 -2.95 -4.86
N LEU A 56 -7.84 -1.83 -4.13
CA LEU A 56 -8.48 -0.59 -4.59
C LEU A 56 -7.83 -0.05 -5.87
N TYR A 57 -6.50 -0.09 -5.95
CA TYR A 57 -5.77 0.29 -7.16
C TYR A 57 -6.21 -0.56 -8.37
N LEU A 58 -6.26 -1.89 -8.22
CA LEU A 58 -6.65 -2.81 -9.28
C LEU A 58 -8.13 -2.63 -9.68
N LEU A 59 -9.00 -2.29 -8.73
CA LEU A 59 -10.39 -1.96 -9.01
C LEU A 59 -10.54 -0.64 -9.77
N LEU A 60 -9.69 0.36 -9.50
CA LEU A 60 -9.66 1.57 -10.32
C LEU A 60 -9.32 1.20 -11.76
N GLY A 61 -8.27 0.39 -11.96
CA GLY A 61 -7.91 -0.18 -13.28
C GLY A 61 -9.08 -0.86 -13.99
N LYS A 62 -9.87 -1.69 -13.28
CA LYS A 62 -11.06 -2.31 -13.86
C LYS A 62 -12.20 -1.34 -14.19
N ASN A 63 -12.23 -0.17 -13.56
CA ASN A 63 -13.21 0.89 -13.82
C ASN A 63 -12.69 1.94 -14.82
N GLU A 64 -11.60 1.66 -15.55
CA GLU A 64 -10.99 2.57 -16.51
C GLU A 64 -11.96 3.01 -17.60
N ASP A 65 -12.67 2.06 -18.23
CA ASP A 65 -13.65 2.38 -19.28
C ASP A 65 -14.77 3.30 -18.76
N ARG A 66 -15.29 3.01 -17.56
CA ARG A 66 -16.34 3.83 -16.92
C ARG A 66 -15.81 5.23 -16.56
N LEU A 67 -14.60 5.31 -16.03
CA LEU A 67 -13.96 6.58 -15.71
C LEU A 67 -13.69 7.40 -16.98
N PHE A 68 -13.29 6.73 -18.07
CA PHE A 68 -13.09 7.36 -19.36
C PHE A 68 -14.40 7.93 -19.93
N ASP A 69 -15.52 7.20 -19.81
CA ASP A 69 -16.86 7.69 -20.14
C ASP A 69 -17.28 8.91 -19.29
N GLU A 70 -16.77 9.00 -18.06
CA GLU A 70 -16.91 10.15 -17.16
C GLU A 70 -15.82 11.24 -17.40
N SER A 71 -15.14 11.20 -18.56
CA SER A 71 -14.08 12.14 -18.96
C SER A 71 -12.81 12.12 -18.06
N VAL A 72 -12.55 11.01 -17.37
CA VAL A 72 -11.37 10.81 -16.54
C VAL A 72 -10.43 9.78 -17.18
N VAL A 73 -9.25 10.24 -17.58
CA VAL A 73 -8.16 9.41 -18.10
C VAL A 73 -7.29 8.96 -16.94
N MET A 74 -7.10 7.65 -16.80
CA MET A 74 -6.19 7.12 -15.80
C MET A 74 -4.81 6.87 -16.40
N VAL A 75 -3.78 7.23 -15.64
CA VAL A 75 -2.40 7.02 -16.02
C VAL A 75 -1.69 6.31 -14.89
N SER A 76 -1.12 5.14 -15.20
CA SER A 76 -0.35 4.40 -14.23
C SER A 76 1.08 4.93 -14.15
N GLY A 77 1.45 5.51 -12.99
CA GLY A 77 2.82 5.91 -12.70
C GLY A 77 3.73 4.75 -12.25
N GLU A 78 3.23 3.52 -12.24
CA GLU A 78 3.98 2.31 -11.87
C GLU A 78 3.57 1.11 -12.74
N ASN A 79 4.27 -0.01 -12.61
CA ASN A 79 3.77 -1.27 -13.16
C ASN A 79 3.04 -2.06 -12.06
N PRO A 80 1.70 -2.21 -12.13
CA PRO A 80 0.95 -2.96 -11.13
C PRO A 80 1.24 -4.45 -11.15
N ARG A 81 1.81 -5.00 -12.23
CA ARG A 81 2.19 -6.42 -12.35
C ARG A 81 3.67 -6.50 -12.74
N GLY A 82 4.56 -6.49 -11.76
CA GLY A 82 5.99 -6.66 -12.01
C GLY A 82 6.91 -6.02 -10.97
N ALA A 83 8.18 -5.86 -11.38
CA ALA A 83 9.17 -5.15 -10.60
C ALA A 83 8.82 -3.66 -10.53
N THR A 84 8.98 -3.06 -9.36
CA THR A 84 8.72 -1.63 -9.17
C THR A 84 9.69 -0.81 -9.98
N VAL A 85 9.14 0.18 -10.69
CA VAL A 85 9.87 1.07 -11.61
C VAL A 85 10.97 1.84 -10.87
N PHE A 86 10.73 2.15 -9.60
CA PHE A 86 11.58 2.98 -8.78
C PHE A 86 12.78 2.26 -8.13
N LYS A 87 12.92 0.93 -8.28
CA LYS A 87 14.08 0.19 -7.74
C LYS A 87 15.42 0.71 -8.28
N ASP A 88 15.44 1.15 -9.52
CA ASP A 88 16.67 1.64 -10.15
C ASP A 88 17.23 2.90 -9.48
N LEU A 89 16.41 3.67 -8.76
CA LEU A 89 16.85 4.82 -7.98
C LEU A 89 17.79 4.44 -6.83
N MET A 90 17.78 3.19 -6.36
CA MET A 90 18.67 2.74 -5.29
C MET A 90 20.13 2.65 -5.75
N SER A 91 20.35 2.35 -7.02
CA SER A 91 21.72 2.21 -7.56
C SER A 91 22.47 3.54 -7.59
N ASP A 92 21.74 4.64 -7.76
CA ASP A 92 22.29 5.98 -7.87
C ASP A 92 21.26 6.98 -7.35
N PRO A 93 21.07 7.11 -6.03
CA PRO A 93 19.94 7.86 -5.49
C PRO A 93 20.07 9.38 -5.68
N PRO A 94 18.95 10.12 -5.79
CA PRO A 94 18.97 11.56 -5.69
C PRO A 94 19.61 12.03 -4.38
N THR A 95 20.45 13.06 -4.45
CA THR A 95 21.26 13.49 -3.30
C THR A 95 20.52 14.49 -2.40
N SER A 96 19.32 14.93 -2.79
CA SER A 96 18.55 15.93 -2.04
C SER A 96 17.05 15.82 -2.30
N GLU A 97 16.24 16.33 -1.38
CA GLU A 97 14.78 16.42 -1.55
C GLU A 97 14.40 17.26 -2.78
N GLN A 98 15.15 18.33 -3.07
CA GLN A 98 14.92 19.16 -4.26
C GLN A 98 15.12 18.38 -5.57
N GLU A 99 16.12 17.50 -5.61
CA GLU A 99 16.34 16.62 -6.75
C GLU A 99 15.18 15.63 -6.96
N PHE A 100 14.64 15.08 -5.86
CA PHE A 100 13.41 14.28 -5.94
C PHE A 100 12.21 15.10 -6.44
N VAL A 101 12.04 16.36 -6.02
CA VAL A 101 10.94 17.21 -6.50
C VAL A 101 11.02 17.39 -8.02
N VAL A 102 12.21 17.73 -8.55
CA VAL A 102 12.41 17.92 -9.99
C VAL A 102 12.22 16.60 -10.75
N LEU A 103 12.77 15.49 -10.22
CA LEU A 103 12.57 14.15 -10.77
C LEU A 103 11.08 13.79 -10.89
N TRP A 104 10.32 13.96 -9.81
CA TRP A 104 8.88 13.68 -9.80
C TRP A 104 8.14 14.53 -10.83
N LYS A 105 8.41 15.84 -10.90
CA LYS A 105 7.80 16.72 -11.91
C LYS A 105 8.09 16.24 -13.33
N ILE A 106 9.35 15.92 -13.67
CA ILE A 106 9.71 15.44 -15.01
C ILE A 106 9.05 14.08 -15.31
N TYR A 107 9.09 13.15 -14.36
CA TYR A 107 8.51 11.82 -14.51
C TYR A 107 7.01 11.90 -14.76
N LEU A 108 6.27 12.59 -13.88
CA LEU A 108 4.82 12.74 -13.97
C LEU A 108 4.41 13.49 -15.24
N LEU A 109 5.13 14.56 -15.60
CA LEU A 109 4.88 15.31 -16.83
C LEU A 109 5.00 14.41 -18.06
N THR A 110 6.03 13.57 -18.10
CA THR A 110 6.28 12.72 -19.26
C THR A 110 5.28 11.58 -19.36
N VAL A 111 4.93 10.97 -18.23
CA VAL A 111 3.92 9.90 -18.15
C VAL A 111 2.56 10.43 -18.63
N VAL A 112 2.15 11.63 -18.20
CA VAL A 112 0.94 12.29 -18.72
C VAL A 112 1.08 12.61 -20.20
N ALA A 113 2.19 13.22 -20.63
CA ALA A 113 2.39 13.58 -22.02
C ALA A 113 2.28 12.37 -22.96
N HIS A 114 2.83 11.22 -22.58
CA HIS A 114 2.71 9.99 -23.35
C HIS A 114 1.25 9.56 -23.51
N GLU A 115 0.45 9.59 -22.44
CA GLU A 115 -0.97 9.25 -22.52
C GLU A 115 -1.74 10.19 -23.44
N LEU A 116 -1.54 11.51 -23.28
CA LEU A 116 -2.18 12.52 -24.13
C LEU A 116 -1.82 12.32 -25.60
N GLN A 117 -0.60 11.87 -25.89
CA GLN A 117 -0.15 11.59 -27.26
C GLN A 117 -0.92 10.42 -27.86
N GLN A 118 -1.18 9.37 -27.08
CA GLN A 118 -1.99 8.22 -27.49
C GLN A 118 -3.47 8.60 -27.72
N LEU A 119 -4.01 9.49 -26.88
CA LEU A 119 -5.36 10.05 -27.05
C LEU A 119 -5.49 11.04 -28.21
N GLY A 120 -4.39 11.39 -28.89
CA GLY A 120 -4.39 12.32 -30.02
C GLY A 120 -4.51 13.80 -29.62
N ILE A 121 -4.26 14.15 -28.36
CA ILE A 121 -4.31 15.53 -27.87
C ILE A 121 -3.02 16.26 -28.27
N GLN A 122 -2.95 16.70 -29.52
CA GLN A 122 -1.74 17.28 -30.14
C GLN A 122 -1.83 18.79 -30.44
N GLY A 123 -2.96 19.42 -30.11
CA GLY A 123 -3.25 20.82 -30.44
C GLY A 123 -2.68 21.85 -29.44
N GLY A 124 -2.65 23.11 -29.88
CA GLY A 124 -2.39 24.27 -29.03
C GLY A 124 -1.01 24.28 -28.36
N GLU A 125 -0.99 24.63 -27.07
CA GLU A 125 0.23 24.76 -26.28
C GLU A 125 0.94 23.43 -26.00
N MET A 126 0.22 22.30 -26.12
CA MET A 126 0.75 20.95 -25.87
C MET A 126 1.88 20.60 -26.83
N ARG A 127 1.86 21.11 -28.06
CA ARG A 127 2.94 20.91 -29.04
C ARG A 127 4.30 21.40 -28.52
N SER A 128 4.31 22.50 -27.76
CA SER A 128 5.56 23.00 -27.17
C SER A 128 6.11 22.06 -26.08
N VAL A 129 5.21 21.42 -25.32
CA VAL A 129 5.55 20.42 -24.30
C VAL A 129 6.13 19.17 -24.96
N TYR A 130 5.51 18.66 -26.02
CA TYR A 130 6.01 17.50 -26.76
C TYR A 130 7.40 17.71 -27.32
N VAL A 131 7.64 18.82 -28.02
CA VAL A 131 8.96 19.12 -28.59
C VAL A 131 10.03 19.21 -27.50
N ALA A 132 9.74 19.84 -26.37
CA ALA A 132 10.68 19.94 -25.26
C ALA A 132 11.04 18.58 -24.65
N LEU A 133 10.07 17.66 -24.54
CA LEU A 133 10.31 16.31 -24.03
C LEU A 133 11.00 15.40 -25.07
N GLU A 134 10.66 15.51 -26.35
CA GLU A 134 11.30 14.78 -27.45
C GLU A 134 12.78 15.14 -27.59
N GLU A 135 13.14 16.43 -27.47
CA GLU A 135 14.53 16.91 -27.49
C GLU A 135 15.39 16.28 -26.38
N GLN A 136 14.78 15.96 -25.24
CA GLN A 136 15.43 15.29 -24.11
C GLN A 136 15.29 13.77 -24.14
N LYS A 137 14.74 13.20 -25.22
CA LYS A 137 14.47 11.75 -25.38
C LYS A 137 13.57 11.17 -24.27
N LEU A 138 12.65 11.99 -23.77
CA LEU A 138 11.69 11.57 -22.74
C LEU A 138 10.40 11.00 -23.37
N LEU A 139 10.09 11.35 -24.62
CA LEU A 139 8.96 10.80 -25.39
C LEU A 139 9.45 9.87 -26.49
N GLU A 140 9.70 8.61 -26.12
CA GLU A 140 10.00 7.55 -27.10
C GLU A 140 8.71 6.83 -27.55
N PRO A 141 8.67 6.22 -28.76
CA PRO A 141 7.47 5.57 -29.29
C PRO A 141 6.94 4.40 -28.44
N ARG A 142 7.78 3.82 -27.58
CA ARG A 142 7.38 2.75 -26.64
C ARG A 142 7.66 3.21 -25.22
N LEU A 143 6.62 3.26 -24.39
CA LEU A 143 6.78 3.59 -22.98
C LEU A 143 7.50 2.47 -22.24
N ASN A 144 8.68 2.80 -21.71
CA ASN A 144 9.38 1.98 -20.73
C ASN A 144 9.54 2.82 -19.46
N LEU A 145 8.68 2.59 -18.46
CA LEU A 145 8.66 3.38 -17.23
C LEU A 145 10.03 3.40 -16.51
N ALA A 146 10.76 2.28 -16.48
CA ALA A 146 12.08 2.22 -15.84
C ALA A 146 13.13 3.03 -16.61
N GLY A 147 13.13 2.92 -17.94
CA GLY A 147 13.98 3.76 -18.81
C GLY A 147 13.64 5.25 -18.70
N LEU A 148 12.35 5.56 -18.61
CA LEU A 148 11.85 6.92 -18.44
C LEU A 148 12.32 7.51 -17.11
N LEU A 149 12.21 6.78 -16.01
CA LEU A 149 12.63 7.25 -14.70
C LEU A 149 14.12 7.58 -14.68
N ARG A 150 14.97 6.71 -15.24
CA ARG A 150 16.41 6.98 -15.37
C ARG A 150 16.68 8.23 -16.22
N SER A 151 15.96 8.39 -17.32
CA SER A 151 16.10 9.57 -18.19
C SER A 151 15.66 10.85 -17.49
N ALA A 152 14.55 10.80 -16.75
CA ALA A 152 14.05 11.89 -15.92
C ALA A 152 15.05 12.27 -14.82
N GLN A 153 15.69 11.28 -14.19
CA GLN A 153 16.71 11.49 -13.17
C GLN A 153 17.97 12.16 -13.73
N ILE A 154 18.45 11.69 -14.88
CA ILE A 154 19.59 12.32 -15.57
C ILE A 154 19.27 13.77 -15.89
N LEU A 155 18.06 14.07 -16.40
CA LEU A 155 17.65 15.44 -16.69
C LEU A 155 17.55 16.30 -15.42
N ALA A 156 16.94 15.78 -14.35
CA ALA A 156 16.80 16.47 -13.06
C ALA A 156 18.17 16.90 -12.50
N ARG A 157 19.15 15.99 -12.52
CA ARG A 157 20.53 16.27 -12.09
C ARG A 157 21.19 17.32 -12.93
N ARG A 158 21.08 17.22 -14.26
CA ARG A 158 21.67 18.21 -15.17
C ARG A 158 21.07 19.58 -14.92
N LEU A 159 19.74 19.69 -14.82
CA LEU A 159 19.02 20.95 -14.56
C LEU A 159 19.51 21.59 -13.26
N LEU A 160 19.56 20.83 -12.17
CA LEU A 160 20.02 21.33 -10.88
C LEU A 160 21.51 21.68 -10.87
N SER A 161 22.34 20.89 -11.54
CA SER A 161 23.77 21.19 -11.66
C SER A 161 23.99 22.51 -12.41
N SER A 162 23.21 22.77 -13.48
CA SER A 162 23.29 24.03 -14.24
C SER A 162 22.82 25.25 -13.43
N ALA A 163 21.88 25.06 -12.49
CA ALA A 163 21.42 26.13 -11.60
C ALA A 163 22.42 26.45 -10.47
N ARG A 164 23.16 25.45 -9.98
CA ARG A 164 24.14 25.66 -8.89
C ARG A 164 25.32 26.57 -9.27
N PHE A 165 25.55 26.83 -10.55
CA PHE A 165 26.57 27.78 -11.00
C PHE A 165 26.18 29.26 -10.79
N GLU A 166 24.99 29.56 -10.25
CA GLU A 166 24.50 30.92 -9.94
C GLU A 166 25.41 31.76 -9.03
N THR A 167 26.37 31.20 -8.29
CA THR A 167 27.32 32.00 -7.49
C THR A 167 28.43 32.69 -8.30
N GLY A 168 28.48 32.48 -9.62
CA GLY A 168 29.28 33.26 -10.55
C GLY A 168 28.45 33.57 -11.80
N LEU A 169 28.50 34.81 -12.27
CA LEU A 169 27.89 35.28 -13.52
C LEU A 169 28.56 34.63 -14.76
N GLU A 170 28.60 33.30 -14.81
CA GLU A 170 29.19 32.55 -15.92
C GLU A 170 28.13 31.65 -16.56
N LEU A 171 27.88 31.92 -17.84
CA LEU A 171 27.13 31.06 -18.75
C LEU A 171 27.61 29.60 -18.61
N ALA A 172 26.71 28.63 -18.63
CA ALA A 172 27.09 27.22 -18.54
C ALA A 172 28.17 26.89 -19.60
N PRO A 173 29.32 26.28 -19.22
CA PRO A 173 30.43 26.08 -20.15
C PRO A 173 29.99 25.25 -21.35
N GLY A 174 29.96 25.87 -22.54
CA GLY A 174 29.70 25.21 -23.82
C GLY A 174 28.31 25.38 -24.43
N THR A 175 27.31 25.96 -23.76
CA THR A 175 25.94 26.12 -24.32
C THR A 175 25.46 27.56 -24.50
N GLY A 176 26.02 28.53 -23.76
CA GLY A 176 25.60 29.93 -23.85
C GLY A 176 24.19 30.23 -23.31
N MET A 177 23.54 29.25 -22.66
CA MET A 177 22.22 29.39 -22.07
C MET A 177 22.32 29.85 -20.60
N PRO A 178 21.30 30.58 -20.08
CA PRO A 178 21.20 30.93 -18.67
C PRO A 178 21.20 29.70 -17.74
N SER A 179 21.62 29.90 -16.48
CA SER A 179 21.65 28.87 -15.44
C SER A 179 20.26 28.23 -15.24
N GLY A 180 20.21 26.92 -15.03
CA GLY A 180 18.96 26.20 -14.75
C GLY A 180 18.12 25.84 -15.99
N ILE A 181 18.64 26.04 -17.21
CA ILE A 181 17.96 25.74 -18.48
C ILE A 181 18.70 24.64 -19.25
N ILE A 182 17.96 23.63 -19.70
CA ILE A 182 18.46 22.57 -20.59
C ILE A 182 17.48 22.38 -21.75
N GLY A 183 17.94 22.62 -22.97
CA GLY A 183 17.07 22.67 -24.14
C GLY A 183 15.98 23.71 -23.93
N ARG A 184 14.72 23.27 -23.98
CA ARG A 184 13.53 24.11 -23.75
C ARG A 184 12.94 24.00 -22.35
N ILE A 185 13.62 23.30 -21.42
CA ILE A 185 13.11 23.06 -20.08
C ILE A 185 13.92 23.88 -19.07
N SER A 186 13.22 24.62 -18.21
CA SER A 186 13.80 25.45 -17.15
C SER A 186 13.30 25.02 -15.77
N LEU A 187 14.11 25.24 -14.73
CA LEU A 187 13.68 25.09 -13.33
C LEU A 187 12.86 26.29 -12.82
N GLN A 188 13.15 27.49 -13.33
CA GLN A 188 12.48 28.74 -12.95
C GLN A 188 11.64 29.28 -14.11
N GLU A 189 10.68 30.15 -13.81
CA GLU A 189 9.91 30.85 -14.84
C GLU A 189 10.84 31.65 -15.76
N PRO A 190 10.86 31.36 -17.08
CA PRO A 190 11.71 32.07 -18.01
C PRO A 190 11.26 33.52 -18.18
N SER A 191 12.21 34.42 -18.48
CA SER A 191 11.89 35.78 -18.88
C SER A 191 11.07 35.81 -20.18
N GLY A 192 10.40 36.93 -20.46
CA GLY A 192 9.51 37.05 -21.63
C GLY A 192 10.19 36.82 -23.00
N ASP A 193 11.51 36.98 -23.10
CA ASP A 193 12.26 36.69 -24.33
C ASP A 193 12.53 35.18 -24.46
N LEU A 194 13.00 34.54 -23.38
CA LEU A 194 13.24 33.09 -23.32
C LEU A 194 11.95 32.29 -23.50
N ALA A 195 10.83 32.78 -22.94
CA ALA A 195 9.52 32.18 -23.13
C ALA A 195 9.06 32.23 -24.60
N ARG A 196 9.39 33.31 -25.32
CA ARG A 196 9.11 33.46 -26.77
C ARG A 196 9.95 32.51 -27.62
N ASP A 197 11.16 32.20 -27.18
CA ASP A 197 12.04 31.20 -27.80
C ASP A 197 11.60 29.75 -27.49
N GLY A 198 10.47 29.57 -26.81
CA GLY A 198 9.86 28.27 -26.56
C GLY A 198 10.38 27.56 -25.31
N ILE A 199 11.16 28.24 -24.47
CA ILE A 199 11.58 27.71 -23.17
C ILE A 199 10.39 27.78 -22.21
N SER A 200 10.21 26.75 -21.39
CA SER A 200 9.16 26.71 -20.37
C SER A 200 9.69 26.11 -19.08
N SER A 201 9.22 26.63 -17.95
CA SER A 201 9.41 26.01 -16.66
C SER A 201 8.63 24.70 -16.59
N LEU A 202 9.01 23.79 -15.68
CA LEU A 202 8.23 22.58 -15.42
C LEU A 202 6.78 22.92 -15.02
N ASP A 203 6.58 23.94 -14.19
CA ASP A 203 5.25 24.37 -13.74
C ASP A 203 4.43 25.01 -14.87
N GLY A 204 5.09 25.77 -15.76
CA GLY A 204 4.51 26.29 -16.99
C GLY A 204 4.11 25.18 -17.96
N MET A 205 4.90 24.12 -18.07
CA MET A 205 4.53 22.94 -18.87
C MET A 205 3.30 22.24 -18.30
N PHE A 206 3.21 22.05 -16.98
CA PHE A 206 1.98 21.52 -16.35
C PHE A 206 0.77 22.41 -16.59
N SER A 207 0.94 23.74 -16.56
CA SER A 207 -0.15 24.69 -16.86
C SER A 207 -0.66 24.56 -18.30
N LYS A 208 0.24 24.34 -19.26
CA LYS A 208 -0.11 24.05 -20.66
C LYS A 208 -0.83 22.72 -20.82
N VAL A 209 -0.35 21.67 -20.14
CA VAL A 209 -0.99 20.34 -20.13
C VAL A 209 -2.40 20.43 -19.54
N ASN A 210 -2.55 21.12 -18.41
CA ASN A 210 -3.85 21.35 -17.76
C ASN A 210 -4.82 22.09 -18.68
N SER A 211 -4.34 23.11 -19.39
CA SER A 211 -5.15 23.86 -20.37
C SER A 211 -5.57 23.00 -21.57
N ALA A 212 -4.66 22.16 -22.09
CA ALA A 212 -4.96 21.23 -23.18
C ALA A 212 -6.03 20.20 -22.76
N LEU A 213 -5.91 19.64 -21.55
CA LEU A 213 -6.90 18.72 -20.97
C LEU A 213 -8.27 19.39 -20.80
N LYS A 214 -8.30 20.62 -20.29
CA LYS A 214 -9.52 21.41 -20.15
C LYS A 214 -10.20 21.66 -21.50
N GLN A 215 -9.44 21.96 -22.55
CA GLN A 215 -9.96 22.15 -23.91
C GLN A 215 -10.49 20.85 -24.52
N ALA A 216 -9.82 19.73 -24.24
CA ALA A 216 -10.25 18.41 -24.69
C ALA A 216 -11.43 17.85 -23.86
N GLY A 217 -11.77 18.48 -22.75
CA GLY A 217 -12.86 18.04 -21.86
C GLY A 217 -12.49 16.83 -21.01
N TYR A 218 -11.21 16.59 -20.73
CA TYR A 218 -10.73 15.47 -19.92
C TYR A 218 -10.06 15.95 -18.62
N SER A 219 -10.03 15.07 -17.63
CA SER A 219 -9.16 15.16 -16.46
C SER A 219 -8.27 13.93 -16.40
N VAL A 220 -7.04 14.09 -15.90
CA VAL A 220 -6.07 13.00 -15.77
C VAL A 220 -5.85 12.66 -14.30
N TRP A 221 -5.94 11.37 -13.98
CA TRP A 221 -5.55 10.83 -12.69
C TRP A 221 -4.27 10.01 -12.83
N ILE A 222 -3.21 10.41 -12.12
CA ILE A 222 -1.95 9.66 -12.09
C ILE A 222 -1.94 8.78 -10.84
N LEU A 223 -1.99 7.46 -11.03
CA LEU A 223 -2.00 6.50 -9.93
C LEU A 223 -0.58 6.10 -9.54
N LEU A 224 -0.26 6.21 -8.25
CA LEU A 224 1.00 5.80 -7.65
C LEU A 224 0.71 4.86 -6.48
N ASP A 225 1.11 3.59 -6.56
CA ASP A 225 1.11 2.60 -5.46
C ASP A 225 2.53 2.05 -5.28
N ARG A 226 2.80 1.20 -4.30
CA ARG A 226 4.07 0.45 -4.13
C ARG A 226 5.37 1.28 -4.06
N LEU A 227 5.25 2.56 -3.71
CA LEU A 227 6.37 3.47 -3.44
C LEU A 227 7.32 2.94 -2.34
N ASP A 228 6.84 2.06 -1.47
CA ASP A 228 7.60 1.47 -0.36
C ASP A 228 8.63 0.43 -0.82
N VAL A 229 8.30 -0.37 -1.82
CA VAL A 229 9.18 -1.43 -2.35
C VAL A 229 10.43 -0.83 -3.01
N ALA A 230 10.32 0.38 -3.52
CA ALA A 230 11.39 1.09 -4.22
C ALA A 230 12.58 1.45 -3.33
N PHE A 231 12.33 1.76 -2.07
CA PHE A 231 13.30 2.34 -1.15
C PHE A 231 13.51 1.48 0.10
N ALA A 232 13.15 0.20 0.04
CA ALA A 232 13.16 -0.73 1.17
C ALA A 232 14.53 -0.84 1.88
N GLU A 233 15.63 -0.54 1.20
CA GLU A 233 16.98 -0.61 1.76
C GLU A 233 17.43 0.69 2.47
N SER A 234 16.66 1.79 2.35
CA SER A 234 17.00 3.08 3.00
C SER A 234 15.76 3.89 3.37
N HIS A 235 15.43 3.87 4.68
CA HIS A 235 14.32 4.65 5.23
C HIS A 235 14.47 6.17 5.03
N ASP A 236 15.70 6.70 4.99
CA ASP A 236 15.93 8.12 4.78
C ASP A 236 15.70 8.54 3.32
N LEU A 237 16.12 7.70 2.36
CA LEU A 237 15.81 7.91 0.94
C LEU A 237 14.31 7.80 0.69
N GLU A 238 13.66 6.78 1.26
CA GLU A 238 12.21 6.60 1.21
C GLU A 238 11.47 7.84 1.74
N ALA A 239 11.90 8.34 2.89
CA ALA A 239 11.32 9.53 3.50
C ALA A 239 11.49 10.76 2.60
N ASN A 240 12.68 10.98 2.04
CA ASN A 240 12.94 12.13 1.16
C ASN A 240 12.14 12.05 -0.15
N ALA A 241 12.05 10.87 -0.76
CA ALA A 241 11.30 10.65 -1.98
C ALA A 241 9.81 10.95 -1.80
N ILE A 242 9.22 10.45 -0.71
CA ILE A 242 7.79 10.63 -0.42
C ILE A 242 7.50 12.07 0.01
N ARG A 243 8.37 12.70 0.80
CA ARG A 243 8.22 14.13 1.15
C ARG A 243 8.23 15.02 -0.08
N ALA A 244 9.16 14.78 -1.00
CA ALA A 244 9.20 15.46 -2.29
C ALA A 244 7.93 15.21 -3.12
N LEU A 245 7.42 13.98 -3.15
CA LEU A 245 6.17 13.67 -3.84
C LEU A 245 4.97 14.43 -3.24
N ILE A 246 4.90 14.54 -1.91
CA ILE A 246 3.85 15.31 -1.22
C ILE A 246 3.97 16.81 -1.53
N ARG A 247 5.18 17.35 -1.70
CA ARG A 247 5.37 18.73 -2.20
C ARG A 247 4.83 18.89 -3.61
N VAL A 248 5.17 18.00 -4.53
CA VAL A 248 4.66 18.01 -5.91
C VAL A 248 3.13 17.87 -5.94
N TYR A 249 2.56 17.02 -5.09
CA TYR A 249 1.11 16.91 -4.92
C TYR A 249 0.47 18.26 -4.53
N ASN A 250 1.08 19.00 -3.60
CA ASN A 250 0.57 20.30 -3.20
C ASN A 250 0.67 21.34 -4.33
N ASP A 251 1.74 21.32 -5.13
CA ASP A 251 1.88 22.18 -6.31
C ASP A 251 0.74 21.90 -7.32
N PHE A 252 0.40 20.62 -7.50
CA PHE A 252 -0.64 20.19 -8.44
C PHE A 252 -2.06 20.55 -8.00
N ARG A 253 -2.29 20.96 -6.75
CA ARG A 253 -3.63 21.37 -6.30
C ARG A 253 -4.17 22.60 -7.03
N SER A 254 -3.29 23.37 -7.66
CA SER A 254 -3.65 24.49 -8.53
C SER A 254 -4.14 24.07 -9.92
N LEU A 255 -3.99 22.79 -10.28
CA LEU A 255 -4.35 22.23 -11.57
C LEU A 255 -5.69 21.49 -11.46
N ASP A 256 -6.73 22.02 -12.09
CA ASP A 256 -8.09 21.45 -12.02
C ASP A 256 -8.23 20.10 -12.76
N ASN A 257 -7.43 19.88 -13.80
CA ASN A 257 -7.55 18.75 -14.71
C ASN A 257 -6.46 17.70 -14.52
N ILE A 258 -5.58 17.84 -13.53
CA ILE A 258 -4.51 16.86 -13.22
C ILE A 258 -4.57 16.54 -11.72
N SER A 259 -4.71 15.28 -11.36
CA SER A 259 -4.77 14.84 -9.97
C SER A 259 -3.87 13.64 -9.73
N LEU A 260 -3.20 13.60 -8.58
CA LEU A 260 -2.44 12.42 -8.15
C LEU A 260 -3.30 11.55 -7.24
N LYS A 261 -3.31 10.25 -7.51
CA LYS A 261 -3.92 9.22 -6.65
C LYS A 261 -2.80 8.41 -6.01
N ILE A 262 -2.47 8.72 -4.76
CA ILE A 262 -1.32 8.16 -4.04
C ILE A 262 -1.79 7.12 -3.03
N PHE A 263 -1.30 5.90 -3.15
CA PHE A 263 -1.51 4.82 -2.20
C PHE A 263 -0.25 4.68 -1.34
N LEU A 264 -0.39 4.88 -0.03
CA LEU A 264 0.74 4.94 0.88
C LEU A 264 0.51 4.08 2.12
N ARG A 265 1.59 3.53 2.69
CA ARG A 265 1.49 2.84 3.97
C ARG A 265 1.45 3.80 5.15
N GLU A 266 0.68 3.43 6.17
CA GLU A 266 0.48 4.28 7.35
C GLU A 266 1.74 4.40 8.23
N ASP A 267 2.55 3.34 8.35
CA ASP A 267 3.84 3.35 9.05
C ASP A 267 4.83 4.33 8.41
N ILE A 268 4.90 4.34 7.08
CA ILE A 268 5.73 5.29 6.32
C ILE A 268 5.24 6.73 6.54
N TRP A 269 3.91 6.95 6.47
CA TRP A 269 3.32 8.25 6.72
C TRP A 269 3.65 8.80 8.12
N LYS A 270 3.54 7.96 9.15
CA LYS A 270 3.90 8.33 10.54
C LYS A 270 5.38 8.70 10.64
N ARG A 271 6.28 7.94 10.02
CA ARG A 271 7.72 8.19 10.04
C ARG A 271 8.10 9.52 9.37
N ILE A 272 7.53 9.82 8.20
CA ILE A 272 7.84 11.08 7.49
C ILE A 272 7.28 12.32 8.19
N THR A 273 6.18 12.18 8.92
CA THR A 273 5.56 13.29 9.68
C THR A 273 6.21 13.50 11.05
N ALA A 274 6.80 12.47 11.65
CA ALA A 274 7.53 12.56 12.93
C ALA A 274 8.73 13.53 12.89
N LYS A 275 9.49 13.54 11.79
CA LYS A 275 10.60 14.50 11.56
C LYS A 275 10.11 15.89 11.10
N GLY A 276 8.80 16.16 11.16
CA GLY A 276 8.16 17.40 10.70
C GLY A 276 7.94 17.45 9.18
N LEU A 277 6.69 17.72 8.76
CA LEU A 277 6.29 17.96 7.38
C LEU A 277 5.16 19.00 7.38
N ARG A 278 5.51 20.29 7.21
CA ARG A 278 4.53 21.40 7.32
C ARG A 278 3.41 21.26 6.27
N GLU A 279 3.81 20.81 5.10
CA GLU A 279 3.02 20.53 3.91
C GLU A 279 1.93 19.48 4.16
N ALA A 280 2.11 18.59 5.13
CA ALA A 280 1.13 17.56 5.49
C ALA A 280 -0.16 18.17 6.05
N SER A 281 -0.08 19.33 6.71
CA SER A 281 -1.25 19.99 7.31
C SER A 281 -2.29 20.45 6.28
N HIS A 282 -1.87 20.66 5.03
CA HIS A 282 -2.75 21.08 3.94
C HIS A 282 -3.42 19.90 3.22
N ILE A 283 -3.01 18.67 3.51
CA ILE A 283 -3.60 17.47 2.91
C ILE A 283 -4.94 17.19 3.58
N THR A 284 -6.01 17.47 2.85
CA THR A 284 -7.40 17.30 3.31
C THR A 284 -8.14 16.20 2.54
N ARG A 285 -7.66 15.80 1.37
CA ARG A 285 -8.25 14.79 0.48
C ARG A 285 -7.61 13.43 0.69
N PHE A 286 -7.60 12.96 1.94
CA PHE A 286 -7.08 11.65 2.29
C PHE A 286 -8.14 10.75 2.91
N GLU A 287 -7.93 9.45 2.84
CA GLU A 287 -8.69 8.45 3.59
C GLU A 287 -7.72 7.42 4.19
N VAL A 288 -7.98 6.99 5.43
CA VAL A 288 -7.17 5.93 6.08
C VAL A 288 -8.00 4.66 6.10
N MET A 289 -7.56 3.65 5.36
CA MET A 289 -8.16 2.32 5.37
C MET A 289 -8.03 1.71 6.76
N ARG A 290 -9.19 1.51 7.40
CA ARG A 290 -9.32 0.82 8.67
C ARG A 290 -10.38 -0.26 8.53
N TRP A 291 -10.15 -1.36 9.22
CA TRP A 291 -11.04 -2.52 9.19
C TRP A 291 -11.61 -2.74 10.58
N THR A 292 -12.93 -2.61 10.69
CA THR A 292 -13.64 -3.03 11.90
C THR A 292 -13.97 -4.53 11.81
N PRO A 293 -14.23 -5.21 12.94
CA PRO A 293 -14.68 -6.60 12.93
C PRO A 293 -15.92 -6.82 12.04
N GLU A 294 -16.85 -5.88 11.99
CA GLU A 294 -18.06 -5.93 11.16
C GLU A 294 -17.73 -5.86 9.66
N MET A 295 -16.82 -4.96 9.27
CA MET A 295 -16.34 -4.85 7.88
C MET A 295 -15.60 -6.13 7.45
N LEU A 296 -14.76 -6.67 8.33
CA LEU A 296 -14.07 -7.95 8.09
C LEU A 296 -15.08 -9.10 7.96
N LYS A 297 -16.12 -9.14 8.81
CA LYS A 297 -17.17 -10.16 8.71
C LYS A 297 -17.88 -10.06 7.36
N ASN A 298 -18.29 -8.86 6.95
CA ASN A 298 -18.94 -8.69 5.66
C ASN A 298 -18.05 -9.15 4.50
N LEU A 299 -16.76 -8.80 4.52
CA LEU A 299 -15.81 -9.24 3.52
C LEU A 299 -15.68 -10.77 3.47
N ILE A 300 -15.54 -11.42 4.62
CA ILE A 300 -15.47 -12.89 4.70
C ILE A 300 -16.77 -13.54 4.23
N MET A 301 -17.93 -12.99 4.59
CA MET A 301 -19.22 -13.50 4.15
C MET A 301 -19.41 -13.37 2.64
N ARG A 302 -18.93 -12.29 2.01
CA ARG A 302 -18.88 -12.18 0.55
C ARG A 302 -17.99 -13.23 -0.08
N ARG A 303 -16.81 -13.48 0.51
CA ARG A 303 -15.89 -14.53 0.07
C ARG A 303 -16.49 -15.93 0.19
N ILE A 304 -17.24 -16.20 1.25
CA ILE A 304 -18.01 -17.43 1.42
C ILE A 304 -19.08 -17.53 0.33
N LEU A 305 -19.87 -16.48 0.13
CA LEU A 305 -21.04 -16.49 -0.75
C LEU A 305 -20.74 -16.39 -2.24
N SER A 306 -19.49 -16.17 -2.68
CA SER A 306 -19.16 -16.39 -4.10
C SER A 306 -19.06 -17.86 -4.47
N ASN A 307 -18.95 -18.75 -3.48
CA ASN A 307 -18.84 -20.17 -3.72
C ASN A 307 -20.24 -20.70 -3.94
N ASP A 308 -20.59 -20.97 -5.19
CA ASP A 308 -21.90 -21.54 -5.55
C ASP A 308 -22.13 -22.87 -4.82
N VAL A 309 -21.08 -23.65 -4.60
CA VAL A 309 -21.12 -24.89 -3.81
C VAL A 309 -21.58 -24.67 -2.35
N ILE A 310 -21.23 -23.53 -1.74
CA ILE A 310 -21.70 -23.18 -0.39
C ILE A 310 -23.16 -22.72 -0.44
N ILE A 311 -23.53 -21.90 -1.42
CA ILE A 311 -24.91 -21.45 -1.64
C ILE A 311 -25.85 -22.65 -1.76
N GLU A 312 -25.51 -23.60 -2.65
CA GLU A 312 -26.29 -24.81 -2.90
C GLU A 312 -26.36 -25.71 -1.66
N ALA A 313 -25.24 -25.90 -0.97
CA ALA A 313 -25.20 -26.81 0.17
C ALA A 313 -25.98 -26.31 1.39
N TYR A 314 -26.04 -24.99 1.60
CA TYR A 314 -26.76 -24.37 2.72
C TYR A 314 -28.14 -23.83 2.36
N GLY A 315 -28.50 -23.82 1.07
CA GLY A 315 -29.80 -23.38 0.57
C GLY A 315 -30.08 -21.91 0.85
N VAL A 316 -29.07 -21.05 0.70
CA VAL A 316 -29.16 -19.62 1.04
C VAL A 316 -29.19 -18.73 -0.19
N ASP A 317 -29.90 -17.61 -0.11
CA ASP A 317 -29.85 -16.58 -1.15
C ASP A 317 -28.72 -15.56 -0.85
N ARG A 318 -27.83 -15.36 -1.83
CA ARG A 318 -26.65 -14.49 -1.70
C ARG A 318 -27.03 -13.06 -1.30
N ASP A 319 -27.99 -12.46 -2.01
CA ASP A 319 -28.34 -11.05 -1.82
C ASP A 319 -29.07 -10.79 -0.52
N SER A 320 -29.95 -11.72 -0.11
CA SER A 320 -30.64 -11.68 1.17
C SER A 320 -29.65 -11.70 2.34
N VAL A 321 -28.67 -12.60 2.31
CA VAL A 321 -27.67 -12.71 3.38
C VAL A 321 -26.79 -11.46 3.43
N LEU A 322 -26.28 -10.99 2.29
CA LEU A 322 -25.36 -9.83 2.26
C LEU A 322 -26.00 -8.51 2.71
N LYS A 323 -27.33 -8.39 2.64
CA LYS A 323 -28.08 -7.21 3.09
C LYS A 323 -28.42 -7.22 4.60
N SER A 324 -28.30 -8.36 5.28
CA SER A 324 -28.65 -8.50 6.70
C SER A 324 -27.48 -9.02 7.54
N ALA A 325 -27.07 -8.24 8.55
CA ALA A 325 -26.06 -8.67 9.51
C ALA A 325 -26.50 -9.90 10.31
N GLU A 326 -27.80 -10.00 10.62
CA GLU A 326 -28.36 -11.14 11.34
C GLU A 326 -28.30 -12.42 10.50
N GLU A 327 -28.61 -12.35 9.20
CA GLU A 327 -28.51 -13.50 8.31
C GLU A 327 -27.05 -13.91 8.06
N GLN A 328 -26.12 -12.94 8.03
CA GLN A 328 -24.69 -13.21 8.02
C GLN A 328 -24.27 -14.00 9.26
N ASP A 329 -24.74 -13.60 10.44
CA ASP A 329 -24.43 -14.28 11.71
C ASP A 329 -25.02 -15.70 11.76
N LYS A 330 -26.26 -15.87 11.29
CA LYS A 330 -26.91 -17.18 11.19
C LYS A 330 -26.14 -18.11 10.27
N LEU A 331 -25.80 -17.67 9.05
CA LEU A 331 -25.04 -18.48 8.11
C LEU A 331 -23.64 -18.78 8.65
N PHE A 332 -22.95 -17.80 9.24
CA PHE A 332 -21.64 -18.00 9.84
C PHE A 332 -21.69 -19.07 10.94
N ALA A 333 -22.70 -19.04 11.82
CA ALA A 333 -22.87 -20.04 12.88
C ALA A 333 -23.26 -21.44 12.39
N ARG A 334 -23.83 -21.55 11.17
CA ARG A 334 -24.07 -22.84 10.51
C ARG A 334 -22.78 -23.43 9.93
N ILE A 335 -21.88 -22.59 9.41
CA ILE A 335 -20.63 -23.02 8.77
C ILE A 335 -19.52 -23.31 9.78
N PHE A 336 -19.37 -22.45 10.79
CA PHE A 336 -18.25 -22.49 11.74
C PHE A 336 -18.72 -22.89 13.15
N PRO A 337 -17.83 -23.44 14.00
CA PRO A 337 -18.15 -23.65 15.40
C PRO A 337 -18.48 -22.33 16.10
N ALA A 338 -19.34 -22.36 17.12
CA ALA A 338 -19.69 -21.17 17.89
C ALA A 338 -18.49 -20.55 18.62
N GLN A 339 -17.63 -21.40 19.19
CA GLN A 339 -16.40 -21.02 19.87
C GLN A 339 -15.29 -22.04 19.58
N VAL A 340 -14.07 -21.56 19.35
CA VAL A 340 -12.86 -22.39 19.23
C VAL A 340 -12.40 -22.88 20.61
N GLU A 341 -12.42 -21.98 21.59
CA GLU A 341 -12.13 -22.28 22.99
C GLU A 341 -13.44 -22.32 23.78
N GLN A 342 -13.69 -23.42 24.49
CA GLN A 342 -14.93 -23.56 25.25
C GLN A 342 -14.92 -22.71 26.53
N GLY A 343 -16.01 -21.97 26.77
CA GLY A 343 -16.26 -21.30 28.04
C GLY A 343 -17.20 -20.09 27.89
N PRO A 344 -17.95 -19.72 28.94
CA PRO A 344 -18.94 -18.64 28.87
C PRO A 344 -18.32 -17.26 28.61
N GLN A 345 -17.06 -17.06 28.99
CA GLN A 345 -16.30 -15.80 28.79
C GLN A 345 -15.41 -15.84 27.53
N LYS A 346 -15.51 -16.89 26.72
CA LYS A 346 -14.66 -17.06 25.54
C LYS A 346 -15.26 -16.36 24.33
N ALA A 347 -14.39 -15.81 23.49
CA ALA A 347 -14.78 -15.12 22.27
C ALA A 347 -15.52 -16.07 21.32
N THR A 348 -16.47 -15.52 20.57
CA THR A 348 -17.04 -16.19 19.39
C THR A 348 -15.93 -16.52 18.40
N THR A 349 -16.13 -17.55 17.57
CA THR A 349 -15.10 -17.96 16.59
C THR A 349 -14.65 -16.82 15.69
N PHE A 350 -15.55 -15.95 15.24
CA PHE A 350 -15.18 -14.79 14.43
C PHE A 350 -14.26 -13.82 15.18
N ASN A 351 -14.65 -13.40 16.39
CA ASN A 351 -13.84 -12.50 17.21
C ASN A 351 -12.51 -13.16 17.62
N TRP A 352 -12.51 -14.48 17.83
CA TRP A 352 -11.28 -15.23 18.05
C TRP A 352 -10.35 -15.13 16.85
N MET A 353 -10.84 -15.34 15.62
CA MET A 353 -10.01 -15.22 14.42
C MET A 353 -9.44 -13.81 14.25
N VAL A 354 -10.27 -12.77 14.42
CA VAL A 354 -9.81 -11.37 14.36
C VAL A 354 -8.70 -11.13 15.39
N ASN A 355 -8.92 -11.49 16.65
CA ASN A 355 -7.91 -11.27 17.70
C ASN A 355 -6.61 -12.08 17.49
N ARG A 356 -6.65 -13.22 16.81
CA ARG A 356 -5.46 -14.02 16.50
C ARG A 356 -4.69 -13.49 15.29
N CYS A 357 -5.37 -12.81 14.38
CA CYS A 357 -4.79 -12.16 13.21
C CYS A 357 -4.40 -10.69 13.45
N ALA A 358 -4.67 -10.14 14.63
CA ALA A 358 -4.30 -8.78 14.99
C ALA A 358 -2.80 -8.63 15.23
N ASP A 359 -2.22 -7.55 14.73
CA ASP A 359 -0.81 -7.21 14.96
C ASP A 359 -0.63 -6.32 16.21
N GLY A 360 0.58 -5.78 16.41
CA GLY A 360 0.94 -4.97 17.59
C GLY A 360 0.16 -3.67 17.72
N THR A 361 -0.50 -3.24 16.63
CA THR A 361 -1.38 -2.06 16.64
C THR A 361 -2.80 -2.37 17.10
N GLY A 362 -3.15 -3.66 17.23
CA GLY A 362 -4.52 -4.12 17.48
C GLY A 362 -5.39 -4.19 16.23
N SER A 363 -4.87 -3.82 15.06
CA SER A 363 -5.57 -3.90 13.78
C SER A 363 -5.41 -5.29 13.16
N THR A 364 -6.47 -5.77 12.49
CA THR A 364 -6.43 -7.01 11.70
C THR A 364 -6.54 -6.69 10.21
N ALA A 365 -5.53 -7.05 9.44
CA ALA A 365 -5.56 -6.94 8.00
C ALA A 365 -6.43 -8.05 7.38
N PRO A 366 -7.27 -7.74 6.37
CA PRO A 366 -8.05 -8.75 5.63
C PRO A 366 -7.24 -9.94 5.13
N ARG A 367 -6.04 -9.66 4.60
CA ARG A 367 -5.14 -10.67 4.05
C ARG A 367 -4.83 -11.79 5.04
N GLU A 368 -4.60 -11.44 6.31
CA GLU A 368 -4.21 -12.36 7.37
C GLU A 368 -5.39 -13.24 7.78
N LEU A 369 -6.60 -12.68 7.76
CA LEU A 369 -7.83 -13.45 8.00
C LEU A 369 -8.13 -14.41 6.84
N ILE A 370 -7.91 -13.99 5.60
CA ILE A 370 -8.03 -14.84 4.40
C ILE A 370 -7.00 -15.98 4.44
N HIS A 371 -5.75 -15.69 4.85
CA HIS A 371 -4.72 -16.71 5.05
C HIS A 371 -5.16 -17.76 6.07
N LEU A 372 -5.65 -17.31 7.23
CA LEU A 372 -6.12 -18.19 8.28
C LEU A 372 -7.24 -19.11 7.79
N LEU A 373 -8.23 -18.57 7.06
CA LEU A 373 -9.33 -19.37 6.51
C LEU A 373 -8.85 -20.41 5.50
N ASN A 374 -7.90 -20.07 4.64
CA ASN A 374 -7.30 -21.02 3.70
C ASN A 374 -6.54 -22.13 4.44
N CYS A 375 -5.76 -21.80 5.48
CA CYS A 375 -5.07 -22.79 6.31
C CYS A 375 -6.05 -23.70 7.05
N ILE A 376 -7.12 -23.14 7.64
CA ILE A 376 -8.19 -23.90 8.31
C ILE A 376 -8.85 -24.89 7.35
N ARG A 377 -9.14 -24.47 6.11
CA ARG A 377 -9.69 -25.33 5.07
C ARG A 377 -8.76 -26.49 4.75
N GLU A 378 -7.47 -26.23 4.58
CA GLU A 378 -6.48 -27.27 4.27
C GLU A 378 -6.31 -28.26 5.42
N GLU A 379 -6.30 -27.79 6.67
CA GLU A 379 -6.26 -28.66 7.85
C GLU A 379 -7.52 -29.51 7.98
N GLU A 380 -8.72 -28.96 7.70
CA GLU A 380 -9.96 -29.73 7.73
C GLU A 380 -10.03 -30.79 6.63
N ILE A 381 -9.60 -30.46 5.40
CA ILE A 381 -9.49 -31.44 4.31
C ILE A 381 -8.55 -32.59 4.74
N ARG A 382 -7.35 -32.27 5.25
CA ARG A 382 -6.39 -33.29 5.72
C ARG A 382 -6.95 -34.14 6.85
N ARG A 383 -7.71 -33.56 7.78
CA ARG A 383 -8.37 -34.27 8.88
C ARG A 383 -9.41 -35.26 8.36
N LEU A 384 -10.28 -34.85 7.44
CA LEU A 384 -11.32 -35.70 6.87
C LEU A 384 -10.75 -36.81 5.98
N GLU A 385 -9.71 -36.52 5.19
CA GLU A 385 -9.04 -37.53 4.35
C GLU A 385 -8.35 -38.63 5.18
N ARG A 386 -7.92 -38.30 6.41
CA ARG A 386 -7.35 -39.27 7.37
C ARG A 386 -8.42 -40.06 8.13
N GLY A 387 -9.70 -39.90 7.80
CA GLY A 387 -10.81 -40.58 8.48
C GLY A 387 -11.22 -39.92 9.81
N GLY A 388 -10.94 -38.62 9.99
CA GLY A 388 -11.45 -37.87 11.12
C GLY A 388 -12.98 -37.81 11.17
N SER A 389 -13.55 -37.65 12.37
CA SER A 389 -15.00 -37.57 12.53
C SER A 389 -15.58 -36.31 11.88
N LEU A 390 -16.79 -36.40 11.35
CA LEU A 390 -17.47 -35.22 10.80
C LEU A 390 -17.73 -34.17 11.91
N PRO A 391 -17.52 -32.87 11.64
CA PRO A 391 -17.96 -31.79 12.55
C PRO A 391 -19.44 -31.89 12.98
N PRO A 392 -19.84 -31.31 14.11
CA PRO A 392 -21.21 -31.42 14.60
C PRO A 392 -22.21 -30.61 13.75
N GLY A 393 -23.43 -31.12 13.61
CA GLY A 393 -24.55 -30.40 12.97
C GLY A 393 -24.32 -30.10 11.48
N GLU A 394 -24.45 -28.82 11.10
CA GLU A 394 -24.24 -28.33 9.74
C GLU A 394 -22.84 -27.75 9.51
N GLN A 395 -21.94 -27.83 10.50
CA GLN A 395 -20.62 -27.18 10.43
C GLN A 395 -19.72 -27.84 9.38
N LEU A 396 -18.96 -27.00 8.67
CA LEU A 396 -17.91 -27.43 7.76
C LEU A 396 -16.59 -27.73 8.48
N PHE A 397 -16.32 -27.04 9.57
CA PHE A 397 -15.01 -27.06 10.23
C PHE A 397 -15.09 -27.60 11.66
N ASP A 398 -14.14 -28.44 12.04
CA ASP A 398 -13.95 -28.84 13.43
C ASP A 398 -13.18 -27.76 14.20
N ARG A 399 -13.46 -27.59 15.49
CA ARG A 399 -12.74 -26.62 16.34
C ARG A 399 -11.23 -26.86 16.41
N SER A 400 -10.77 -28.10 16.26
CA SER A 400 -9.36 -28.48 16.40
C SER A 400 -8.47 -27.88 15.30
N VAL A 401 -9.02 -27.69 14.08
CA VAL A 401 -8.23 -27.21 12.94
C VAL A 401 -7.86 -25.73 13.05
N PHE A 402 -8.60 -24.94 13.83
CA PHE A 402 -8.34 -23.52 14.03
C PHE A 402 -7.00 -23.26 14.70
N LYS A 403 -6.69 -24.01 15.77
CA LYS A 403 -5.39 -23.87 16.45
C LYS A 403 -4.26 -24.52 15.63
N ALA A 404 -4.56 -25.59 14.90
CA ALA A 404 -3.59 -26.26 14.04
C ALA A 404 -3.14 -25.37 12.86
N ALA A 405 -4.00 -24.46 12.40
CA ALA A 405 -3.69 -23.53 11.31
C ALA A 405 -2.80 -22.34 11.71
N LEU A 406 -2.79 -21.95 12.99
CA LEU A 406 -2.08 -20.74 13.45
C LEU A 406 -0.56 -20.74 13.18
N PRO A 407 0.19 -21.85 13.40
CA PRO A 407 1.63 -21.87 13.16
C PRO A 407 2.01 -21.43 11.74
N THR A 408 1.33 -21.96 10.73
CA THR A 408 1.59 -21.60 9.32
C THR A 408 1.31 -20.12 9.04
N VAL A 409 0.22 -19.57 9.60
CA VAL A 409 -0.10 -18.14 9.47
C VAL A 409 0.96 -17.27 10.14
N SER A 410 1.39 -17.68 11.33
CA SER A 410 2.41 -16.99 12.12
C SER A 410 3.75 -16.95 11.40
N GLU A 411 4.21 -18.10 10.91
CA GLU A 411 5.47 -18.23 10.15
C GLU A 411 5.45 -17.42 8.87
N THR A 412 4.33 -17.49 8.13
CA THR A 412 4.16 -16.73 6.88
C THR A 412 4.26 -15.23 7.18
N ARG A 413 3.55 -14.73 8.19
CA ARG A 413 3.58 -13.31 8.57
C ARG A 413 5.00 -12.89 9.00
N LEU A 414 5.66 -13.65 9.87
CA LEU A 414 7.01 -13.31 10.34
C LEU A 414 8.01 -13.24 9.17
N ASN A 415 8.02 -14.24 8.30
CA ASN A 415 8.98 -14.34 7.20
C ASN A 415 8.69 -13.35 6.06
N THR A 416 7.44 -13.26 5.61
CA THR A 416 7.08 -12.47 4.40
C THR A 416 6.83 -11.00 4.69
N TYR A 417 6.58 -10.63 5.96
CA TYR A 417 6.42 -9.24 6.38
C TYR A 417 7.65 -8.75 7.14
N LEU A 418 7.89 -9.25 8.35
CA LEU A 418 8.93 -8.67 9.21
C LEU A 418 10.34 -8.92 8.69
N TYR A 419 10.70 -10.16 8.37
CA TYR A 419 12.06 -10.46 7.92
C TYR A 419 12.35 -9.95 6.51
N ALA A 420 11.35 -9.96 5.63
CA ALA A 420 11.51 -9.46 4.27
C ALA A 420 11.60 -7.93 4.19
N GLU A 421 10.82 -7.19 4.99
CA GLU A 421 10.79 -5.73 4.92
C GLU A 421 11.72 -5.04 5.91
N TYR A 422 11.96 -5.66 7.07
CA TYR A 422 12.81 -5.10 8.11
C TYR A 422 13.96 -6.05 8.45
N PRO A 423 14.87 -6.35 7.50
CA PRO A 423 15.96 -7.30 7.71
C PRO A 423 16.89 -6.89 8.86
N ALA A 424 17.03 -5.58 9.13
CA ALA A 424 17.79 -5.07 10.27
C ALA A 424 17.21 -5.49 11.64
N ASN A 425 15.90 -5.76 11.71
CA ASN A 425 15.22 -6.18 12.94
C ASN A 425 15.30 -7.70 13.17
N ARG A 426 15.64 -8.48 12.14
CA ARG A 426 15.61 -9.94 12.17
C ARG A 426 16.44 -10.53 13.31
N SER A 427 17.67 -10.08 13.48
CA SER A 427 18.58 -10.59 14.52
C SER A 427 18.05 -10.35 15.94
N TYR A 428 17.30 -9.27 16.16
CA TYR A 428 16.67 -8.95 17.44
C TYR A 428 15.42 -9.79 17.69
N LEU A 429 14.64 -10.07 16.64
CA LEU A 429 13.45 -10.90 16.70
C LEU A 429 13.78 -12.38 16.94
N GLU A 430 14.80 -12.92 16.27
CA GLU A 430 15.25 -14.31 16.45
C GLU A 430 15.72 -14.57 17.89
N LYS A 431 16.36 -13.59 18.54
CA LYS A 431 16.76 -13.68 19.95
C LYS A 431 15.58 -13.78 20.94
N LEU A 432 14.35 -13.47 20.51
CA LEU A 432 13.16 -13.63 21.33
C LEU A 432 12.59 -15.05 21.30
N GLU A 433 13.11 -15.93 20.43
CA GLU A 433 12.57 -17.29 20.28
C GLU A 433 12.59 -18.05 21.63
N GLY A 434 11.45 -18.63 22.00
CA GLY A 434 11.27 -19.38 23.24
C GLY A 434 11.12 -18.52 24.51
N LEU A 435 11.24 -17.19 24.42
CA LEU A 435 11.11 -16.30 25.56
C LEU A 435 9.64 -15.99 25.92
N LYS A 436 9.45 -15.20 26.98
CA LYS A 436 8.14 -14.72 27.42
C LYS A 436 7.54 -13.75 26.39
N ALA A 437 6.22 -13.80 26.23
CA ALA A 437 5.50 -12.97 25.27
C ALA A 437 5.40 -11.49 25.66
N GLU A 438 5.69 -11.13 26.91
CA GLU A 438 5.73 -9.75 27.37
C GLU A 438 7.11 -9.44 27.95
N GLN A 439 7.72 -8.37 27.47
CA GLN A 439 9.10 -7.98 27.78
C GLN A 439 9.15 -6.54 28.32
N THR A 440 10.12 -6.27 29.18
CA THR A 440 10.47 -4.94 29.71
C THR A 440 11.71 -4.38 29.01
N PRO A 441 11.96 -3.06 29.02
CA PRO A 441 13.23 -2.50 28.55
C PRO A 441 14.47 -3.20 29.14
N GLU A 442 14.41 -3.59 30.41
CA GLU A 442 15.46 -4.29 31.15
C GLU A 442 15.71 -5.70 30.59
N SER A 443 14.66 -6.52 30.49
CA SER A 443 14.76 -7.86 29.90
C SER A 443 15.22 -7.81 28.43
N LEU A 444 14.74 -6.85 27.63
CA LEU A 444 15.16 -6.67 26.24
C LEU A 444 16.63 -6.24 26.13
N ALA A 445 17.11 -5.37 27.03
CA ALA A 445 18.52 -5.00 27.10
C ALA A 445 19.41 -6.21 27.36
N GLY A 446 18.99 -7.09 28.28
CA GLY A 446 19.65 -8.37 28.56
C GLY A 446 19.67 -9.31 27.35
N VAL A 447 18.53 -9.49 26.69
CA VAL A 447 18.40 -10.37 25.51
C VAL A 447 19.21 -9.86 24.32
N TRP A 448 19.18 -8.56 24.07
CA TRP A 448 19.83 -7.97 22.91
C TRP A 448 21.30 -7.64 23.13
N GLY A 449 21.74 -7.52 24.39
CA GLY A 449 23.11 -7.15 24.77
C GLY A 449 23.40 -5.66 24.52
N VAL A 450 22.40 -4.81 24.76
CA VAL A 450 22.46 -3.36 24.52
C VAL A 450 22.08 -2.59 25.79
N THR A 451 22.22 -1.26 25.78
CA THR A 451 21.76 -0.43 26.90
C THR A 451 20.22 -0.41 26.99
N ILE A 452 19.67 -0.10 28.16
CA ILE A 452 18.22 0.01 28.34
C ILE A 452 17.62 1.07 27.40
N ASP A 453 18.30 2.20 27.21
CA ASP A 453 17.85 3.25 26.30
C ASP A 453 17.82 2.76 24.84
N GLU A 454 18.84 2.01 24.41
CA GLU A 454 18.88 1.44 23.07
C GLU A 454 17.82 0.35 22.89
N ALA A 455 17.62 -0.51 23.89
CA ALA A 455 16.55 -1.51 23.89
C ALA A 455 15.18 -0.83 23.80
N ASN A 456 14.94 0.23 24.56
CA ASN A 456 13.69 0.96 24.52
C ASN A 456 13.46 1.61 23.14
N ALA A 457 14.48 2.21 22.53
CA ALA A 457 14.38 2.78 21.18
C ALA A 457 14.04 1.70 20.14
N ARG A 458 14.73 0.55 20.16
CA ARG A 458 14.47 -0.57 19.25
C ARG A 458 13.09 -1.18 19.47
N ALA A 459 12.64 -1.29 20.71
CA ALA A 459 11.30 -1.77 21.03
C ALA A 459 10.22 -0.82 20.47
N GLN A 460 10.44 0.50 20.52
CA GLN A 460 9.55 1.48 19.90
C GLN A 460 9.53 1.37 18.37
N ASP A 461 10.66 1.10 17.73
CA ASP A 461 10.69 0.81 16.28
C ASP A 461 9.87 -0.45 15.97
N LEU A 462 9.97 -1.49 16.80
CA LEU A 462 9.19 -2.73 16.69
C LEU A 462 7.69 -2.54 16.96
N VAL A 463 7.31 -1.56 17.79
CA VAL A 463 5.91 -1.10 17.93
C VAL A 463 5.44 -0.44 16.64
N GLY A 464 6.28 0.41 16.03
CA GLY A 464 5.97 1.13 14.80
C GLY A 464 5.66 0.22 13.60
N VAL A 465 6.34 -0.93 13.51
CA VAL A 465 6.11 -1.94 12.45
C VAL A 465 5.01 -2.96 12.79
N GLY A 466 4.41 -2.86 13.99
CA GLY A 466 3.32 -3.74 14.43
C GLY A 466 3.78 -5.12 14.94
N PHE A 467 5.02 -5.26 15.42
CA PHE A 467 5.46 -6.49 16.11
C PHE A 467 5.12 -6.47 17.59
N PHE A 468 5.34 -5.34 18.28
CA PHE A 468 4.99 -5.17 19.69
C PHE A 468 3.73 -4.31 19.87
N GLU A 469 2.95 -4.64 20.89
CA GLU A 469 1.96 -3.77 21.51
C GLU A 469 2.59 -3.14 22.75
N GLN A 470 2.65 -1.80 22.80
CA GLN A 470 3.12 -1.11 24.02
C GLN A 470 2.03 -1.11 25.09
N ARG A 471 2.38 -1.57 26.28
CA ARG A 471 1.56 -1.59 27.50
C ARG A 471 2.25 -0.86 28.64
N GLY A 472 1.50 -0.61 29.72
CA GLY A 472 2.02 0.11 30.89
C GLY A 472 2.04 1.62 30.72
N THR A 473 2.81 2.31 31.57
CA THR A 473 2.92 3.78 31.54
C THR A 473 4.12 4.21 30.70
N LYS A 474 4.21 5.50 30.33
CA LYS A 474 5.38 6.03 29.62
C LYS A 474 6.69 5.88 30.40
N SER A 475 6.63 5.89 31.73
CA SER A 475 7.81 5.75 32.60
C SER A 475 8.19 4.29 32.86
N GLN A 476 7.26 3.35 32.69
CA GLN A 476 7.48 1.91 32.85
C GLN A 476 6.74 1.17 31.73
N PRO A 477 7.23 1.27 30.48
CA PRO A 477 6.62 0.57 29.37
C PRO A 477 6.89 -0.93 29.46
N SER A 478 5.98 -1.70 28.90
CA SER A 478 6.15 -3.12 28.61
C SER A 478 5.76 -3.38 27.15
N TYR A 479 6.35 -4.38 26.54
CA TYR A 479 6.22 -4.69 25.13
C TYR A 479 5.67 -6.11 24.99
N TRP A 480 4.43 -6.21 24.51
CA TRP A 480 3.71 -7.46 24.41
C TRP A 480 3.67 -7.94 22.96
N VAL A 481 4.00 -9.21 22.72
CA VAL A 481 3.94 -9.83 21.41
C VAL A 481 2.53 -10.38 21.16
N PRO A 482 1.83 -9.89 20.10
CA PRO A 482 0.54 -10.40 19.65
C PRO A 482 0.56 -11.88 19.31
N PHE A 483 -0.61 -12.52 19.45
CA PHE A 483 -0.79 -13.93 19.12
C PHE A 483 -0.33 -14.28 17.71
N LEU A 484 -0.46 -13.34 16.77
CA LEU A 484 -0.04 -13.48 15.39
C LEU A 484 1.41 -13.95 15.22
N TYR A 485 2.34 -13.60 16.12
CA TYR A 485 3.77 -13.93 15.99
C TYR A 485 4.26 -15.03 16.94
N ARG A 486 3.41 -15.50 17.85
CA ARG A 486 3.86 -16.35 18.97
C ARG A 486 4.24 -17.75 18.57
N ASP A 487 3.48 -18.36 17.66
CA ASP A 487 3.76 -19.73 17.24
C ASP A 487 5.08 -19.79 16.46
N ALA A 488 5.32 -18.82 15.57
CA ALA A 488 6.57 -18.73 14.79
C ALA A 488 7.82 -18.55 15.67
N LEU A 489 7.71 -17.77 16.75
CA LEU A 489 8.80 -17.54 17.71
C LEU A 489 8.74 -18.47 18.93
N LYS A 490 7.82 -19.45 18.96
CA LYS A 490 7.63 -20.39 20.07
C LYS A 490 7.52 -19.70 21.44
N LEU A 491 6.88 -18.54 21.49
CA LEU A 491 6.83 -17.70 22.69
C LEU A 491 5.98 -18.32 23.80
N VAL A 492 6.45 -18.19 25.03
CA VAL A 492 5.76 -18.66 26.23
C VAL A 492 4.88 -17.55 26.80
N GLN A 493 3.64 -17.88 27.16
CA GLN A 493 2.75 -16.93 27.81
C GLN A 493 3.35 -16.41 29.14
N GLY A 494 3.24 -15.10 29.37
CA GLY A 494 3.65 -14.43 30.61
C GLY A 494 4.56 -13.23 30.34
N ARG A 495 4.92 -12.54 31.43
CA ARG A 495 5.87 -11.44 31.46
C ARG A 495 7.26 -11.95 31.84
N ALA A 496 8.29 -11.41 31.19
CA ALA A 496 9.68 -11.65 31.52
C ALA A 496 10.02 -11.06 32.89
N GLU A 497 10.92 -11.72 33.60
CA GLU A 497 11.56 -11.16 34.78
C GLU A 497 12.69 -10.23 34.32
N ASP A 498 12.96 -9.19 35.12
CA ASP A 498 13.94 -8.14 34.80
C ASP A 498 15.39 -8.62 34.90
#